data_AF-A0A2C6DPX2-F1
#
_entry.id   AF-A0A2C6DPX2-F1
#
_cell.length_a   1.000
_cell.length_b   1.000
_cell.length_c   1.000
_cell.angle_alpha   90.00
_cell.angle_beta   90.00
_cell.angle_gamma   90.00
#
_symmetry.space_group_name_H-M   'P 1'
#
loop_
_entity.id
_entity.type
_entity.pdbx_description
1 polymer ?
#
loop_
_entity_poly.entity_id
_entity_poly.type
_entity_poly.pdbx_seq_one_letter_code
_entity_poly.pdbx_strand_id
1 'polypeptide(L)'
;MCITDAAKHLQVQPRTMFNTLLEHRWIYRRTGGKLWVGYQDKIQQGCLEHKVTTVSRSDGSEKVVEQVLVTAKGITKLSQLLCGAAS
;
A
#
# COMPACT_ATOMS: atom_id res chain seq x y z
N MET A 1 4.03 -1.29 -7.12
CA MET A 1 2.75 -1.98 -7.39
C MET A 1 1.68 -1.47 -6.43
N CYS A 2 0.42 -1.26 -6.84
CA CYS A 2 -0.60 -0.83 -5.87
C CYS A 2 -0.93 -1.97 -4.88
N ILE A 3 -1.49 -1.65 -3.72
CA ILE A 3 -1.76 -2.66 -2.67
C ILE A 3 -2.67 -3.79 -3.16
N THR A 4 -3.69 -3.48 -3.97
CA THR A 4 -4.61 -4.49 -4.53
C THR A 4 -3.89 -5.42 -5.50
N ASP A 5 -3.00 -4.89 -6.34
CA ASP A 5 -2.23 -5.72 -7.26
C ASP A 5 -1.18 -6.55 -6.51
N ALA A 6 -0.59 -6.01 -5.45
CA ALA A 6 0.30 -6.74 -4.55
C ALA A 6 -0.42 -7.92 -3.88
N ALA A 7 -1.68 -7.73 -3.48
CA ALA A 7 -2.51 -8.81 -2.95
C ALA A 7 -2.71 -9.93 -3.97
N LYS A 8 -3.05 -9.59 -5.22
CA LYS A 8 -3.18 -10.56 -6.32
C LYS A 8 -1.86 -11.29 -6.58
N HIS A 9 -0.74 -10.57 -6.60
CA HIS A 9 0.58 -11.13 -6.83
C HIS A 9 0.97 -12.14 -5.74
N LEU A 10 0.62 -11.85 -4.49
CA LEU A 10 0.81 -12.74 -3.34
C LEU A 10 -0.31 -13.78 -3.16
N GLN A 11 -1.26 -13.85 -4.09
CA GLN A 11 -2.39 -14.78 -4.08
C GLN A 11 -3.25 -14.71 -2.81
N VAL A 12 -3.38 -13.52 -2.22
CA VAL A 12 -4.25 -13.26 -1.06
C VAL A 12 -5.39 -12.32 -1.41
N GLN A 13 -6.47 -12.40 -0.63
CA GLN A 13 -7.59 -11.47 -0.80
C GLN A 13 -7.12 -10.03 -0.48
N PRO A 14 -7.55 -9.00 -1.26
CA PRO A 14 -7.20 -7.62 -0.98
C PRO A 14 -7.56 -7.19 0.44
N ARG A 15 -8.69 -7.64 0.98
CA ARG A 15 -9.10 -7.36 2.36
C ARG A 15 -8.06 -7.84 3.37
N THR A 16 -7.59 -9.09 3.23
CA THR A 16 -6.52 -9.65 4.08
C THR A 16 -5.25 -8.82 3.96
N MET A 17 -4.83 -8.47 2.75
CA MET A 17 -3.65 -7.64 2.52
C MET A 17 -3.75 -6.27 3.22
N PHE A 18 -4.89 -5.57 3.09
CA PHE A 18 -5.08 -4.29 3.78
C PHE A 18 -5.07 -4.44 5.30
N ASN A 19 -5.70 -5.48 5.84
CA ASN A 19 -5.69 -5.75 7.28
C ASN A 19 -4.27 -6.03 7.78
N THR A 20 -3.52 -6.90 7.11
CA THR A 20 -2.12 -7.19 7.45
C THR A 20 -1.26 -5.93 7.43
N LEU A 21 -1.40 -5.09 6.40
CA LEU A 21 -0.66 -3.82 6.33
C LEU A 21 -1.06 -2.85 7.46
N LEU A 22 -2.32 -2.87 7.92
CA LEU A 22 -2.77 -2.05 9.04
C LEU A 22 -2.22 -2.56 10.38
N GLU A 23 -2.43 -3.85 10.65
CA GLU A 23 -2.03 -4.52 11.89
C GLU A 23 -0.53 -4.41 12.13
N HIS A 24 0.28 -4.56 11.09
CA HIS A 24 1.74 -4.47 11.16
C HIS A 24 2.30 -3.06 10.97
N ARG A 25 1.44 -2.02 10.99
CA ARG A 25 1.81 -0.62 10.83
C ARG A 25 2.65 -0.35 9.57
N TRP A 26 2.22 -0.90 8.45
CA TRP A 26 2.73 -0.54 7.13
C TRP A 26 1.99 0.65 6.55
N ILE A 27 0.67 0.71 6.75
CA ILE A 27 -0.17 1.81 6.31
C ILE A 27 -1.10 2.28 7.43
N TYR A 28 -1.60 3.50 7.29
CA TYR A 28 -2.64 4.08 8.13
C TYR A 28 -3.51 5.06 7.34
N ARG A 29 -4.64 5.48 7.94
CA ARG A 29 -5.44 6.61 7.44
C ARG A 29 -5.25 7.81 8.34
N ARG A 30 -5.10 8.99 7.73
CA ARG A 30 -5.21 10.26 8.46
C ARG A 30 -6.68 10.48 8.85
N THR A 31 -6.92 11.14 9.98
CA THR A 31 -8.28 11.52 10.41
C THR A 31 -8.97 12.30 9.30
N GLY A 32 -10.16 11.85 8.87
CA GLY A 32 -10.92 12.45 7.77
C GLY A 32 -10.37 12.18 6.36
N GLY A 33 -9.23 11.51 6.23
CA GLY A 33 -8.60 11.18 4.94
C GLY A 33 -9.13 9.88 4.33
N LYS A 34 -9.41 9.89 3.02
CA LYS A 34 -9.81 8.70 2.26
C LYS A 34 -8.63 7.86 1.76
N LEU A 35 -7.43 8.46 1.73
CA LEU A 35 -6.22 7.84 1.17
C LEU A 35 -5.42 7.11 2.25
N TRP A 36 -4.86 5.96 1.87
CA TRP A 36 -3.89 5.23 2.68
C TRP A 36 -2.55 5.93 2.62
N VAL A 37 -1.86 5.99 3.76
CA VAL A 37 -0.53 6.56 3.91
C VAL A 37 0.41 5.50 4.44
N GLY A 38 1.56 5.31 3.79
CA GLY A 38 2.61 4.41 4.26
C GLY A 38 3.38 5.02 5.43
N TYR A 39 3.73 4.22 6.43
CA TYR A 39 4.58 4.67 7.53
C TYR A 39 6.01 4.95 7.04
N GLN A 40 6.63 5.99 7.62
CA GLN A 40 7.95 6.48 7.20
C GLN A 40 9.07 5.44 7.34
N ASP A 41 9.01 4.60 8.37
CA ASP A 41 10.00 3.52 8.57
C ASP A 41 9.95 2.50 7.43
N LYS A 42 8.76 2.15 6.92
CA LYS A 42 8.64 1.23 5.76
C LYS A 42 9.12 1.85 4.47
N ILE A 43 8.94 3.16 4.32
CA ILE A 43 9.44 3.92 3.18
C ILE A 43 10.97 3.97 3.21
N GLN A 44 11.56 4.33 4.35
CA GLN A 44 13.02 4.35 4.54
C GLN A 44 13.66 2.97 4.37
N GLN A 45 12.95 1.91 4.77
CA GLN A 45 13.38 0.54 4.52
C GLN A 45 13.22 0.13 3.04
N GLY A 46 12.66 0.96 2.17
CA GLY A 46 12.40 0.68 0.76
C GLY A 46 11.33 -0.39 0.52
N CYS A 47 10.45 -0.62 1.49
CA CYS A 47 9.37 -1.61 1.38
C CYS A 47 8.10 -1.00 0.76
N LEU A 48 7.89 0.30 0.99
CA LEU A 48 6.82 1.09 0.41
C LEU A 48 7.40 2.32 -0.30
N GLU A 49 6.68 2.81 -1.28
CA GLU A 49 6.94 4.09 -1.95
C GLU A 49 5.65 4.92 -1.95
N HIS A 50 5.78 6.24 -1.90
CA HIS A 50 4.69 7.16 -2.20
C HIS A 50 4.86 7.68 -3.62
N LYS A 51 3.85 7.43 -4.45
CA LYS A 51 3.76 8.00 -5.78
C LYS A 51 2.75 9.13 -5.78
N VAL A 52 3.21 10.32 -6.17
CA VAL A 52 2.34 11.45 -6.48
C VAL A 52 2.02 11.38 -7.96
N THR A 53 0.73 11.36 -8.32
CA THR A 53 0.27 11.35 -9.71
C THR A 53 -0.76 12.44 -9.92
N THR A 54 -0.62 13.22 -10.98
CA THR A 54 -1.64 14.17 -11.42
C THR A 54 -2.59 13.46 -12.38
N VAL A 55 -3.88 13.51 -12.08
CA VAL A 55 -4.95 12.91 -12.89
C VAL A 55 -5.82 14.03 -13.45
N SER A 56 -5.93 14.12 -14.77
CA SER A 56 -6.87 15.01 -15.44
C SER A 56 -8.28 14.44 -15.35
N ARG A 57 -9.26 15.28 -15.01
CA ARG A 57 -10.68 14.94 -15.00
C ARG A 57 -11.32 15.34 -16.33
N SER A 58 -12.48 14.74 -16.61
CA SER A 58 -13.26 15.02 -17.82
C SER A 58 -13.75 16.47 -17.94
N ASP A 59 -13.80 17.20 -16.82
CA ASP A 59 -14.13 18.63 -16.76
C ASP A 59 -12.93 19.56 -17.03
N GLY A 60 -11.77 18.98 -17.37
CA GLY A 60 -10.52 19.72 -17.61
C GLY A 60 -9.76 20.09 -16.33
N SER A 61 -10.29 19.82 -15.14
CA SER A 61 -9.58 20.06 -13.88
C SER A 61 -8.54 18.98 -13.61
N GLU A 62 -7.49 19.32 -12.88
CA GLU A 62 -6.49 18.37 -12.41
C GLU A 62 -6.72 17.94 -10.96
N LYS A 63 -6.26 16.73 -10.64
CA LYS A 63 -6.23 16.20 -9.27
C LYS A 63 -4.86 15.61 -8.97
N VAL A 64 -4.18 16.14 -7.97
CA VAL A 64 -3.03 15.46 -7.37
C VAL A 64 -3.54 14.33 -6.48
N VAL A 65 -3.06 13.12 -6.73
CA VAL A 65 -3.37 11.92 -5.96
C VAL A 65 -2.07 11.32 -5.44
N GLU A 66 -2.01 11.12 -4.13
CA GLU A 66 -0.96 10.35 -3.48
C GLU A 66 -1.39 8.90 -3.34
N GLN A 67 -0.52 7.97 -3.72
CA GLN A 67 -0.77 6.54 -3.63
C GLN A 67 0.43 5.80 -3.05
N VAL A 68 0.16 4.94 -2.07
CA VAL A 68 1.13 3.98 -1.54
C VAL A 68 1.31 2.83 -2.51
N LEU A 69 2.56 2.56 -2.87
CA LEU A 69 2.96 1.44 -3.68
C LEU A 69 3.84 0.48 -2.87
N VAL A 70 3.65 -0.81 -3.09
CA VAL A 70 4.51 -1.88 -2.58
C VAL A 70 5.64 -2.10 -3.59
N THR A 71 6.88 -2.11 -3.11
CA THR A 71 8.08 -2.39 -3.90
C THR A 71 8.34 -3.89 -3.99
N ALA A 72 9.30 -4.33 -4.83
CA ALA A 72 9.72 -5.73 -4.85
C ALA A 72 10.20 -6.21 -3.47
N LYS A 73 10.97 -5.37 -2.76
CA LYS A 73 11.42 -5.66 -1.38
C LYS A 73 10.24 -5.76 -0.41
N GLY A 74 9.23 -4.91 -0.57
CA GLY A 74 7.99 -4.98 0.19
C GLY A 74 7.26 -6.31 -0.02
N ILE A 75 7.13 -6.75 -1.27
CA ILE A 75 6.51 -8.04 -1.63
C ILE A 75 7.22 -9.20 -0.92
N THR A 76 8.56 -9.26 -0.96
CA THR A 76 9.33 -10.32 -0.30
C THR A 76 9.10 -10.37 1.22
N LYS A 77 9.05 -9.21 1.89
CA LYS A 77 8.75 -9.18 3.33
C LYS A 77 7.31 -9.56 3.65
N LEU A 78 6.37 -9.13 2.81
CA LEU A 78 4.95 -9.40 3.01
C LEU A 78 4.62 -10.88 2.77
N SER A 79 5.27 -11.54 1.81
CA SER A 79 5.09 -12.99 1.61
C SER A 79 5.52 -13.79 2.84
N GLN A 80 6.64 -13.43 3.47
CA GLN A 80 7.11 -14.07 4.71
C GLN A 80 6.12 -13.86 5.85
N LEU A 81 5.61 -12.65 5.99
CA LEU A 81 4.71 -12.26 7.06
C LEU A 81 3.32 -12.93 6.92
N LEU A 82 2.83 -13.06 5.69
CA LEU A 82 1.56 -13.75 5.39
C LEU A 82 1.70 -15.27 5.55
N CYS A 83 2.87 -15.84 5.24
CA CYS A 83 3.14 -17.26 5.42
C CYS A 83 3.29 -17.63 6.91
N GLY A 84 3.90 -16.76 7.72
CA GLY A 84 4.08 -16.96 9.17
C GLY A 84 2.84 -16.71 10.03
N ALA A 85 1.74 -16.20 9.46
CA ALA A 85 0.47 -16.00 10.17
C ALA A 85 -0.45 -17.24 10.11
N ALA A 86 -0.08 -18.27 9.34
CA ALA A 86 -0.71 -19.58 9.36
C ALA A 86 0.06 -20.48 10.34
N SER A 87 -0.16 -20.30 11.64
CA SER A 87 0.39 -21.15 12.71
C SER A 87 -0.60 -21.23 13.85
#